data_AF-A0A0M7E3U2-F1
#
_entry.id   AF-A0A0M7E3U2-F1
#
_cell.length_a   1.000
_cell.length_b   1.000
_cell.length_c   1.000
_cell.angle_alpha   90.00
_cell.angle_beta   90.00
_cell.angle_gamma   90.00
#
_symmetry.space_group_name_H-M   'P 1'
#
loop_
_entity.id
_entity.type
_entity.pdbx_description
1 polymer ?
#
loop_
_entity_poly.entity_id
_entity_poly.type
_entity_poly.pdbx_seq_one_letter_code
_entity_poly.pdbx_strand_id
1 'polypeptide(L)'
;MRYYGEGGQLGDLREPASTVTTKDRLALVTVYIKGAPYVVVDIRLRMLTPAELYNLQGFPPSYIIDRGHDGRRFTKTEQVHMVGNSVSPPPAIALITANAPRELFLRMAA
;
A
#
# COMPACT_ATOMS: atom_id res chain seq x y z
N MET A 1 4.80 21.22 17.03
CA MET A 1 3.53 21.89 17.41
C MET A 1 3.29 21.86 18.92
N ARG A 2 4.06 22.66 19.66
CA ARG A 2 3.73 22.92 21.07
C ARG A 2 2.83 24.13 21.10
N TYR A 3 1.72 24.06 21.82
CA TYR A 3 0.97 25.26 22.19
C TYR A 3 0.52 25.13 23.63
N TYR A 4 1.13 25.94 24.49
CA TYR A 4 0.60 26.26 25.81
C TYR A 4 0.51 27.79 25.87
N GLY A 5 -0.71 28.34 25.86
CA GLY A 5 -0.95 29.73 26.23
C GLY A 5 -0.79 30.75 25.11
N GLU A 6 0.42 31.23 24.83
CA GLU A 6 0.63 32.40 23.96
C GLU A 6 1.98 32.32 23.22
N GLY A 7 1.98 32.53 21.90
CA GLY A 7 3.17 32.85 21.11
C GLY A 7 3.71 31.74 20.17
N GLY A 8 3.86 32.09 18.88
CA GLY A 8 4.74 31.42 17.90
C GLY A 8 4.18 30.18 17.18
N GLN A 9 3.80 30.32 15.91
CA GLN A 9 2.94 29.37 15.19
C GLN A 9 3.67 28.36 14.26
N LEU A 10 5.00 28.38 14.16
CA LEU A 10 5.75 27.55 13.20
C LEU A 10 6.86 26.77 13.93
N GLY A 11 6.75 25.43 13.95
CA GLY A 11 7.82 24.54 14.38
C GLY A 11 8.79 24.27 13.23
N ASP A 12 10.09 24.28 13.51
CA ASP A 12 11.13 23.94 12.54
C ASP A 12 10.98 22.47 12.12
N LEU A 13 11.20 22.16 10.83
CA LEU A 13 11.12 20.81 10.27
C LEU A 13 12.15 19.84 10.87
N ARG A 14 13.23 20.38 11.45
CA ARG A 14 14.33 19.62 12.07
C ARG A 14 14.07 19.27 13.53
N GLU A 15 13.00 19.80 14.12
CA GLU A 15 12.62 19.48 15.49
C GLU A 15 11.63 18.30 15.52
N PRO A 16 11.70 17.45 16.56
CA PRO A 16 10.78 16.34 16.70
C PRO A 16 9.33 16.84 16.73
N ALA A 17 8.49 16.16 15.96
CA ALA A 17 7.06 16.46 15.92
C ALA A 17 6.47 16.36 17.34
N SER A 18 5.63 17.33 17.67
CA SER A 18 4.86 17.34 18.92
C SER A 18 3.67 16.39 18.84
N THR A 19 3.04 16.13 19.99
CA THR A 19 1.78 15.39 20.12
C THR A 19 0.75 15.78 19.05
N VAL A 20 0.38 14.81 18.22
CA VAL A 20 -0.68 14.96 17.21
C VAL A 20 -2.02 15.04 17.94
N THR A 21 -2.68 16.19 17.87
CA THR A 21 -4.00 16.40 18.49
C THR A 21 -5.12 15.96 17.55
N THR A 22 -6.32 15.68 18.09
CA THR A 22 -7.55 15.36 17.32
C THR A 22 -8.07 16.51 16.44
N LYS A 23 -7.43 17.69 16.49
CA LYS A 23 -7.71 18.81 15.60
C LYS A 23 -6.66 18.84 14.49
N ASP A 24 -7.12 19.00 13.25
CA ASP A 24 -6.26 19.13 12.07
C ASP A 24 -5.45 20.42 12.16
N ARG A 25 -4.18 20.30 12.55
CA ARG A 25 -3.31 21.46 12.82
C ARG A 25 -1.98 21.41 12.06
N LEU A 26 -1.67 20.32 11.37
CA LEU A 26 -0.41 20.17 10.64
C LEU A 26 -0.68 20.08 9.13
N ALA A 27 -0.20 21.07 8.38
CA ALA A 27 -0.12 21.01 6.94
C ALA A 27 1.15 21.75 6.49
N LEU A 28 2.24 21.02 6.24
CA LEU A 28 3.41 21.58 5.55
C LEU A 28 3.12 21.54 4.05
N VAL A 29 2.42 22.56 3.58
CA VAL A 29 1.99 22.65 2.18
C VAL A 29 3.00 23.42 1.33
N THR A 30 3.97 24.10 1.94
CA THR A 30 4.93 24.97 1.24
C THR A 30 6.32 24.36 1.15
N VAL A 31 6.83 24.19 -0.07
CA VAL A 31 8.21 23.74 -0.38
C VAL A 31 8.98 24.86 -1.08
N TYR A 32 10.27 25.02 -0.77
CA TYR A 32 11.13 25.99 -1.45
C TYR A 32 11.90 25.29 -2.59
N ILE A 33 11.66 25.71 -3.83
CA ILE A 33 12.41 25.23 -5.00
C ILE A 33 13.23 26.39 -5.54
N LYS A 34 14.57 26.27 -5.49
CA LYS A 34 15.51 27.33 -5.89
C LYS A 34 15.26 28.68 -5.20
N GLY A 35 14.90 28.66 -3.91
CA GLY A 35 14.62 29.85 -3.12
C GLY A 35 13.23 30.47 -3.34
N ALA A 36 12.45 29.98 -4.30
CA ALA A 36 11.06 30.39 -4.49
C ALA A 36 10.10 29.46 -3.72
N PRO A 37 9.10 30.00 -2.99
CA PRO A 37 8.11 29.21 -2.30
C PRO A 37 7.05 28.65 -3.27
N TYR A 38 6.73 27.37 -3.13
CA TYR A 38 5.68 26.67 -3.89
C TYR A 38 4.71 26.00 -2.93
N VAL A 39 3.43 25.97 -3.28
CA VAL A 39 2.41 25.23 -2.51
C VAL A 39 2.09 23.91 -3.21
N VAL A 40 2.20 22.81 -2.48
CA VAL A 40 1.80 21.47 -2.92
C VAL A 40 0.28 21.41 -2.92
N VAL A 41 -0.32 21.65 -4.10
CA VAL A 41 -1.77 21.63 -4.27
C VAL A 41 -2.33 20.21 -4.39
N ASP A 42 -1.56 19.30 -4.98
CA ASP A 42 -1.89 17.88 -5.12
C ASP A 42 -0.61 17.08 -5.40
N ILE A 43 -0.57 15.84 -4.90
CA ILE A 43 0.50 14.85 -5.15
C ILE A 43 0.00 13.70 -6.05
N ARG A 44 -1.16 13.88 -6.70
CA ARG A 44 -1.78 12.96 -7.66
C ARG A 44 -2.03 11.57 -7.08
N LEU A 45 -2.48 11.51 -5.82
CA LEU A 45 -2.89 10.25 -5.22
C LEU A 45 -4.14 9.72 -5.90
N ARG A 46 -4.13 8.42 -6.22
CA ARG A 46 -5.30 7.68 -6.67
C ARG A 46 -5.32 6.28 -6.06
N MET A 47 -6.50 5.68 -6.03
CA MET A 47 -6.61 4.27 -5.71
C MET A 47 -5.88 3.43 -6.77
N LEU A 48 -5.19 2.40 -6.29
CA LEU A 48 -4.61 1.39 -7.16
C LEU A 48 -5.72 0.60 -7.87
N THR A 49 -5.44 0.20 -9.10
CA THR A 49 -6.29 -0.71 -9.87
C THR A 49 -6.11 -2.14 -9.37
N PRO A 50 -7.07 -3.05 -9.61
CA PRO A 50 -6.91 -4.45 -9.27
C PRO A 50 -5.61 -5.04 -9.83
N ALA A 51 -5.30 -4.80 -11.12
CA ALA A 51 -4.07 -5.31 -11.73
C ALA A 51 -2.80 -4.84 -10.98
N GLU A 52 -2.74 -3.58 -10.57
CA GLU A 52 -1.62 -3.06 -9.76
C GLU A 52 -1.53 -3.75 -8.40
N LEU A 53 -2.66 -3.98 -7.73
CA LEU A 53 -2.68 -4.68 -6.44
C LEU A 53 -2.20 -6.14 -6.57
N TYR A 54 -2.64 -6.87 -7.59
CA TYR A 54 -2.19 -8.25 -7.82
C TYR A 54 -0.70 -8.32 -8.17
N ASN A 55 -0.19 -7.37 -8.95
CA ASN A 55 1.25 -7.26 -9.25
C ASN A 55 2.06 -7.00 -7.98
N LEU A 56 1.63 -6.06 -7.13
CA LEU A 56 2.30 -5.77 -5.86
C LEU A 56 2.26 -6.96 -4.90
N GLN A 57 1.17 -7.73 -4.93
CA GLN A 57 1.02 -8.93 -4.13
C GLN A 57 1.86 -10.11 -4.65
N GLY A 58 2.48 -9.99 -5.82
CA GLY A 58 3.41 -10.99 -6.38
C GLY A 58 2.72 -12.08 -7.20
N PHE A 59 1.49 -11.85 -7.67
CA PHE A 59 0.85 -12.77 -8.61
C PHE A 59 1.51 -12.69 -10.00
N PRO A 60 1.58 -13.82 -10.74
CA PRO A 60 2.11 -13.80 -12.09
C PRO A 60 1.18 -13.00 -13.04
N PRO A 61 1.70 -12.35 -14.09
CA PRO A 61 0.88 -11.59 -15.05
C PRO A 61 -0.19 -12.43 -15.77
N SER A 62 0.00 -13.74 -15.83
CA SER A 62 -0.95 -14.70 -16.39
C SER A 62 -2.09 -15.07 -15.44
N TYR A 63 -2.08 -14.59 -14.20
CA TYR A 63 -3.14 -14.88 -13.22
C TYR A 63 -4.44 -14.19 -13.62
N ILE A 64 -5.50 -14.99 -13.74
CA ILE A 64 -6.81 -14.50 -14.19
C ILE A 64 -7.54 -13.92 -12.98
N ILE A 65 -7.72 -12.59 -12.97
CA ILE A 65 -8.37 -11.88 -11.87
C ILE A 65 -9.82 -11.50 -12.14
N ASP A 66 -10.26 -11.55 -13.40
CA ASP A 66 -11.54 -10.97 -13.84
C ASP A 66 -12.68 -11.99 -13.92
N ARG A 67 -12.39 -13.28 -13.77
CA ARG A 67 -13.40 -14.36 -13.86
C ARG A 67 -13.06 -15.58 -13.02
N GLY A 68 -14.10 -16.29 -12.62
CA GLY A 68 -14.01 -17.57 -11.91
C GLY A 68 -13.79 -18.76 -12.83
N HIS A 69 -13.51 -19.91 -12.22
CA HIS A 69 -13.39 -21.20 -12.92
C HIS A 69 -14.66 -21.62 -13.67
N ASP A 70 -15.81 -21.08 -13.27
CA ASP A 70 -17.13 -21.27 -13.87
C ASP A 70 -17.50 -20.20 -14.91
N GLY A 71 -16.56 -19.29 -15.23
CA GLY A 71 -16.77 -18.21 -16.19
C GLY A 71 -17.54 -17.00 -15.65
N ARG A 72 -17.95 -16.99 -14.37
CA ARG A 72 -18.56 -15.79 -13.75
C ARG A 72 -17.56 -14.65 -13.77
N ARG A 73 -17.99 -13.45 -14.20
CA ARG A 73 -17.16 -12.24 -14.18
C ARG A 73 -17.21 -11.59 -12.81
N PHE A 74 -16.05 -11.11 -12.35
CA PHE A 74 -15.91 -10.43 -11.07
C PHE A 74 -15.93 -8.91 -11.22
N THR A 75 -16.69 -8.25 -10.36
CA THR A 75 -16.69 -6.80 -10.19
C THR A 75 -15.34 -6.32 -9.64
N LYS A 76 -15.04 -5.03 -9.82
CA LYS A 76 -13.81 -4.42 -9.28
C LYS A 76 -13.69 -4.62 -7.76
N THR A 77 -14.80 -4.52 -7.03
CA THR A 77 -14.85 -4.71 -5.58
C THR A 77 -14.47 -6.14 -5.18
N GLU A 78 -15.01 -7.15 -5.88
CA GLU A 78 -14.65 -8.55 -5.64
C GLU A 78 -13.16 -8.81 -5.92
N GLN A 79 -12.63 -8.25 -7.02
CA GLN A 79 -11.21 -8.38 -7.34
C GLN A 79 -10.31 -7.82 -6.24
N VAL A 80 -10.63 -6.62 -5.73
CA VAL A 80 -9.91 -5.96 -4.63
C VAL A 80 -10.07 -6.74 -3.32
N HIS A 81 -11.26 -7.25 -3.03
CA HIS A 81 -11.52 -8.06 -1.84
C HIS A 81 -10.69 -9.35 -1.84
N MET A 82 -10.58 -10.03 -2.99
CA MET A 82 -9.80 -11.27 -3.10
C MET A 82 -8.31 -11.03 -2.90
N VAL A 83 -7.72 -10.02 -3.56
CA VAL A 83 -6.28 -9.73 -3.37
C VAL A 83 -5.98 -9.24 -1.95
N GLY A 84 -6.86 -8.44 -1.35
CA GLY A 84 -6.71 -7.97 0.02
C GLY A 84 -6.72 -9.07 1.09
N ASN A 85 -7.35 -10.22 0.80
CA ASN A 85 -7.38 -11.39 1.68
C ASN A 85 -6.41 -12.50 1.26
N SER A 86 -5.64 -12.30 0.19
CA SER A 86 -4.70 -13.30 -0.30
C SER A 86 -3.41 -13.33 0.52
N VAL A 87 -2.72 -14.47 0.53
CA VAL A 87 -1.32 -14.55 0.95
C VAL A 87 -0.45 -14.35 -0.29
N SER A 88 0.56 -13.50 -0.18
CA SER A 88 1.49 -13.21 -1.28
C SER A 88 2.20 -14.50 -1.74
N PRO A 89 2.25 -14.81 -3.06
CA PRO A 89 2.85 -16.05 -3.54
C PRO A 89 4.33 -16.23 -3.19
N PRO A 90 5.23 -15.23 -3.32
CA PRO A 90 6.64 -15.39 -2.96
C PRO A 90 6.89 -15.89 -1.52
N PRO A 91 6.34 -15.25 -0.45
CA PRO A 91 6.52 -15.76 0.91
C PRO A 91 5.80 -17.08 1.15
N ALA A 92 4.62 -17.30 0.53
CA ALA A 92 3.93 -18.58 0.64
C ALA A 92 4.78 -19.73 0.08
N ILE A 93 5.37 -19.56 -1.10
CA ILE A 93 6.27 -20.55 -1.72
C ILE A 93 7.47 -20.81 -0.82
N ALA A 94 8.15 -19.77 -0.33
CA ALA A 94 9.31 -19.93 0.55
C ALA A 94 8.97 -20.74 1.81
N LEU A 95 7.83 -20.43 2.45
CA LEU A 95 7.39 -21.13 3.66
C LEU A 95 7.03 -22.59 3.36
N ILE A 96 6.29 -22.85 2.28
CA ILE A 96 5.92 -24.21 1.88
C ILE A 96 7.18 -25.00 1.53
N THR A 97 8.11 -24.45 0.75
CA THR A 97 9.36 -25.14 0.39
C THR A 97 10.22 -25.47 1.61
N ALA A 98 10.26 -24.61 2.62
CA ALA A 98 11.01 -24.87 3.84
C ALA A 98 10.40 -25.97 4.73
N ASN A 99 9.07 -26.18 4.67
CA ASN A 99 8.36 -27.03 5.63
C ASN A 99 7.69 -28.26 5.01
N ALA A 100 7.45 -28.28 3.70
CA ALA A 100 6.72 -29.37 3.05
C ALA A 100 7.59 -30.62 2.91
N PRO A 101 7.02 -31.81 3.14
CA PRO A 101 7.72 -33.07 2.95
C PRO A 101 8.05 -33.27 1.46
N ARG A 102 9.20 -33.92 1.20
CA ARG A 102 9.73 -34.08 -0.16
C ARG A 102 8.77 -34.85 -1.09
N GLU A 103 7.93 -35.73 -0.55
CA GLU A 103 6.93 -36.47 -1.35
C GLU A 103 5.87 -35.56 -1.97
N LEU A 104 5.57 -34.41 -1.36
CA LEU A 104 4.57 -33.47 -1.87
C LEU A 104 5.00 -32.90 -3.24
N PHE A 105 6.30 -32.65 -3.41
CA PHE A 105 6.85 -32.12 -4.67
C PHE A 105 6.91 -33.20 -5.77
N LEU A 106 7.09 -34.47 -5.39
CA LEU A 106 7.15 -35.59 -6.35
C LEU A 106 5.77 -35.89 -6.97
N ARG A 107 4.68 -35.68 -6.22
CA ARG A 107 3.31 -35.89 -6.71
C ARG A 107 2.83 -34.83 -7.71
N MET A 108 3.45 -33.66 -7.73
CA MET A 108 3.11 -32.60 -8.69
C MET A 108 3.81 -32.77 -10.05
N ALA A 109 4.83 -33.64 -10.14
CA ALA A 109 5.63 -33.87 -11.33
C ALA A 109 5.20 -35.11 -12.15
N ALA A 110 4.21 -35.86 -11.68
CA ALA A 110 3.63 -37.04 -12.33
C ALA A 110 2.22 -36.71 -12.84
#